data_AF-A0A2S8BJK7-F1
#
_entry.id   AF-A0A2S8BJK7-F1
#
_cell.length_a   1.000
_cell.length_b   1.000
_cell.length_c   1.000
_cell.angle_alpha   90.00
_cell.angle_beta   90.00
_cell.angle_gamma   90.00
#
_symmetry.space_group_name_H-M   'P 1'
#
loop_
_entity.id
_entity.type
_entity.pdbx_description
1 polymer ?
#
loop_
_entity_poly.entity_id
_entity_poly.type
_entity_poly.pdbx_seq_one_letter_code
_entity_poly.pdbx_strand_id
1 'polypeptide(L)'
;MFGVSGTGDTSGYGRLVREVALPGESPRPYGGYFDAVVDQLAEALSGVDVEFSDAVEKVVVFRDELTLHVRRDQLPQVAQQLRDAPELRFELCLGVSGVHYPEDQGRELHAVYPLKSITHNRRIRLEVAAPDADPHIPSLFSIYPTTDWHERETYDFFGIIFDGHPSLTRIEMPDDWQGHPQRKDYPLGGIPVQYKGAQIPPPDERRAYN
;
A
#
# COMPACT_ATOMS: atom_id res chain seq x y z
N MET A 1 -18.49 31.38 -35.78
CA MET A 1 -19.34 30.19 -35.57
C MET A 1 -18.48 28.91 -35.66
N PHE A 2 -17.34 28.88 -34.97
CA PHE A 2 -16.48 27.69 -34.87
C PHE A 2 -15.86 27.69 -33.48
N GLY A 3 -16.30 26.74 -32.66
CA GLY A 3 -15.78 26.47 -31.32
C GLY A 3 -16.15 25.03 -31.01
N VAL A 4 -15.15 24.20 -30.73
CA VAL A 4 -15.36 22.79 -30.40
C VAL A 4 -16.04 22.74 -29.03
N SER A 5 -17.28 22.26 -28.96
CA SER A 5 -18.08 22.12 -27.73
C SER A 5 -17.94 20.72 -27.12
N GLY A 6 -16.70 20.21 -27.06
CA GLY A 6 -16.36 18.89 -26.54
C GLY A 6 -15.04 18.89 -25.78
N THR A 7 -14.53 17.73 -25.39
CA THR A 7 -13.32 17.59 -24.54
C THR A 7 -12.01 18.05 -25.21
N GLY A 8 -12.02 18.31 -26.52
CA GLY A 8 -10.80 18.63 -27.28
C GLY A 8 -9.85 17.45 -27.48
N ASP A 9 -10.21 16.27 -26.97
CA ASP A 9 -9.39 15.06 -27.04
C ASP A 9 -9.44 14.42 -28.43
N THR A 10 -8.27 14.29 -29.07
CA THR A 10 -8.10 13.61 -30.37
C THR A 10 -7.70 12.14 -30.21
N SER A 11 -7.40 11.68 -28.99
CA SER A 11 -7.04 10.28 -28.72
C SER A 11 -8.23 9.32 -28.77
N GLY A 12 -9.47 9.86 -28.70
CA GLY A 12 -10.71 9.09 -28.70
C GLY A 12 -11.08 8.53 -27.31
N TYR A 13 -10.35 8.90 -26.26
CA TYR A 13 -10.50 8.40 -24.90
C TYR A 13 -11.11 9.41 -23.91
N GLY A 14 -11.47 10.62 -24.35
CA GLY A 14 -11.94 11.73 -23.50
C GLY A 14 -13.29 11.51 -22.82
N ARG A 15 -13.94 10.36 -23.06
CA ARG A 15 -15.15 9.90 -22.36
C ARG A 15 -14.93 8.60 -21.59
N LEU A 16 -13.73 8.01 -21.63
CA LEU A 16 -13.40 6.86 -20.80
C LEU A 16 -13.17 7.34 -19.37
N VAL A 17 -14.24 7.33 -18.59
CA VAL A 17 -14.12 7.25 -17.15
C VAL A 17 -13.66 5.83 -16.84
N ARG A 18 -12.39 5.66 -16.49
CA ARG A 18 -11.92 4.39 -15.94
C ARG A 18 -12.38 4.36 -14.48
N GLU A 19 -13.49 3.68 -14.23
CA GLU A 19 -13.83 3.29 -12.86
C GLU A 19 -12.75 2.35 -12.36
N VAL A 20 -11.93 2.84 -11.43
CA VAL A 20 -10.98 2.02 -10.69
C VAL A 20 -11.74 1.48 -9.49
N ALA A 21 -12.35 0.31 -9.65
CA ALA A 21 -12.88 -0.42 -8.51
C ALA A 21 -11.73 -1.16 -7.82
N LEU A 22 -11.64 -1.05 -6.50
CA LEU A 22 -10.78 -1.92 -5.71
C LEU A 22 -11.22 -3.38 -5.94
N PRO A 23 -10.27 -4.32 -6.11
CA PRO A 23 -10.63 -5.70 -6.36
C PRO A 23 -11.40 -6.29 -5.17
N GLY A 24 -12.50 -6.98 -5.50
CA GLY A 24 -13.24 -7.81 -4.57
C GLY A 24 -12.47 -9.08 -4.19
N GLU A 25 -13.04 -9.87 -3.28
CA GLU A 25 -12.47 -11.16 -2.89
C GLU A 25 -12.43 -12.13 -4.07
N SER A 26 -11.33 -12.87 -4.20
CA SER A 26 -11.18 -13.91 -5.22
C SER A 26 -11.79 -15.22 -4.72
N PRO A 27 -12.57 -15.94 -5.54
CA PRO A 27 -13.09 -17.25 -5.15
C PRO A 27 -12.00 -18.31 -5.18
N ARG A 28 -12.13 -19.34 -4.33
CA ARG A 28 -11.31 -20.54 -4.43
C ARG A 28 -11.75 -21.40 -5.63
N PRO A 29 -10.86 -22.18 -6.25
CA PRO A 29 -9.42 -22.26 -5.98
C PRO A 29 -8.67 -21.01 -6.48
N TYR A 30 -7.67 -20.58 -5.72
CA TYR A 30 -6.82 -19.42 -6.05
C TYR A 30 -5.82 -19.72 -7.17
N GLY A 31 -5.38 -20.97 -7.28
CA GLY A 31 -4.45 -21.44 -8.29
C GLY A 31 -2.98 -21.45 -7.86
N GLY A 32 -2.15 -22.18 -8.61
CA GLY A 32 -0.72 -22.30 -8.34
C GLY A 32 -0.42 -22.87 -6.95
N TYR A 33 0.45 -22.20 -6.19
CA TYR A 33 0.74 -22.52 -4.80
C TYR A 33 -0.10 -21.70 -3.80
N PHE A 34 -1.00 -20.84 -4.28
CA PHE A 34 -1.71 -19.89 -3.42
C PHE A 34 -2.68 -20.59 -2.46
N ASP A 35 -3.42 -21.60 -2.94
CA ASP A 35 -4.29 -22.39 -2.09
C ASP A 35 -3.51 -23.05 -0.95
N ALA A 36 -2.37 -23.66 -1.25
CA ALA A 36 -1.51 -24.27 -0.24
C ALA A 36 -0.97 -23.25 0.77
N VAL A 37 -0.59 -22.05 0.33
CA VAL A 37 -0.15 -20.99 1.25
C VAL A 37 -1.28 -20.53 2.17
N VAL A 38 -2.49 -20.33 1.63
CA VAL A 38 -3.64 -19.91 2.44
C VAL A 38 -4.04 -21.00 3.44
N ASP A 39 -4.10 -22.26 3.02
CA ASP A 39 -4.45 -23.39 3.89
C ASP A 39 -3.42 -23.58 5.00
N GLN A 40 -2.13 -23.52 4.67
CA GLN A 40 -1.05 -23.65 5.65
C GLN A 40 -0.98 -22.46 6.60
N LEU A 41 -1.30 -21.26 6.14
CA LEU A 41 -1.42 -20.09 7.01
C LEU A 41 -2.61 -20.24 7.97
N ALA A 42 -3.76 -20.71 7.48
CA ALA A 42 -4.91 -20.97 8.34
C ALA A 42 -4.57 -22.00 9.43
N GLU A 43 -3.92 -23.11 9.07
CA GLU A 43 -3.47 -24.12 10.03
C GLU A 43 -2.46 -23.55 11.05
N ALA A 44 -1.49 -22.76 10.60
CA ALA A 44 -0.50 -22.12 11.47
C ALA A 44 -1.12 -21.11 12.45
N LEU A 45 -2.11 -20.34 11.99
CA LEU A 45 -2.86 -19.39 12.84
C LEU A 45 -3.75 -20.11 13.86
N SER A 46 -4.44 -21.19 13.46
CA SER A 46 -5.19 -22.02 14.41
C SER A 46 -4.30 -22.60 15.51
N GLY A 47 -3.03 -22.91 15.20
CA GLY A 47 -2.05 -23.38 16.18
C GLY A 47 -1.68 -22.36 17.28
N VAL A 48 -2.04 -21.09 17.10
CA VAL A 48 -1.83 -19.99 18.08
C VAL A 48 -3.16 -19.38 18.55
N ASP A 49 -4.27 -20.12 18.41
CA ASP A 49 -5.62 -19.71 18.80
C ASP A 49 -6.13 -18.45 18.07
N VAL A 50 -5.70 -18.25 16.80
CA VAL A 50 -6.21 -17.18 15.93
C VAL A 50 -6.94 -17.80 14.74
N GLU A 51 -8.23 -17.50 14.59
CA GLU A 51 -8.99 -17.94 13.43
C GLU A 51 -8.58 -17.15 12.18
N PHE A 52 -8.48 -17.83 11.04
CA PHE A 52 -8.07 -17.21 9.78
C PHE A 52 -8.98 -16.02 9.39
N SER A 53 -10.30 -16.14 9.61
CA SER A 53 -11.28 -15.09 9.33
C SER A 53 -11.17 -13.86 10.24
N ASP A 54 -10.58 -14.03 11.43
CA ASP A 54 -10.34 -12.92 12.36
C ASP A 54 -9.10 -12.13 11.95
N ALA A 55 -8.11 -12.80 11.33
CA ALA A 55 -6.87 -12.18 10.87
C ALA A 55 -6.95 -11.63 9.44
N VAL A 56 -7.56 -12.35 8.51
CA VAL A 56 -7.59 -12.01 7.07
C VAL A 56 -9.00 -11.62 6.66
N GLU A 57 -9.16 -10.39 6.19
CA GLU A 57 -10.45 -9.81 5.81
C GLU A 57 -10.89 -10.23 4.41
N LYS A 58 -9.93 -10.35 3.49
CA LYS A 58 -10.16 -10.81 2.12
C LYS A 58 -8.88 -11.31 1.49
N VAL A 59 -9.03 -12.24 0.55
CA VAL A 59 -7.93 -12.74 -0.29
C VAL A 59 -8.15 -12.29 -1.72
N VAL A 60 -7.11 -11.71 -2.34
CA VAL A 60 -7.15 -11.24 -3.71
C VAL A 60 -6.04 -11.91 -4.51
N VAL A 61 -6.41 -12.53 -5.63
CA VAL A 61 -5.46 -13.02 -6.63
C VAL A 61 -5.68 -12.26 -7.91
N PHE A 62 -4.64 -11.55 -8.34
CA PHE A 62 -4.70 -10.81 -9.60
C PHE A 62 -3.34 -10.88 -10.30
N ARG A 63 -3.36 -11.22 -11.60
CA ARG A 63 -2.15 -11.35 -12.43
C ARG A 63 -1.07 -12.24 -11.81
N ASP A 64 -1.49 -13.39 -11.29
CA ASP A 64 -0.60 -14.40 -10.67
C ASP A 64 0.14 -13.88 -9.43
N GLU A 65 -0.51 -13.00 -8.67
CA GLU A 65 0.00 -12.49 -7.40
C GLU A 65 -1.09 -12.56 -6.33
N LEU A 66 -0.77 -13.20 -5.20
CA LEU A 66 -1.62 -13.33 -4.03
C LEU A 66 -1.39 -12.15 -3.08
N THR A 67 -2.47 -11.44 -2.75
CA THR A 67 -2.51 -10.43 -1.68
C THR A 67 -3.48 -10.89 -0.58
N LEU A 68 -2.99 -10.94 0.65
CA LEU A 68 -3.80 -11.17 1.84
C LEU A 68 -4.07 -9.81 2.50
N HIS A 69 -5.34 -9.42 2.59
CA HIS A 69 -5.72 -8.21 3.33
C HIS A 69 -5.87 -8.57 4.79
N VAL A 70 -4.94 -8.12 5.62
CA VAL A 70 -4.80 -8.51 7.02
C VAL A 70 -5.31 -7.39 7.92
N ARG A 71 -6.02 -7.74 9.00
CA ARG A 71 -6.39 -6.78 10.04
C ARG A 71 -5.14 -6.29 10.74
N ARG A 72 -5.00 -4.97 10.93
CA ARG A 72 -3.80 -4.35 11.52
C ARG A 72 -3.38 -4.99 12.84
N ASP A 73 -4.33 -5.33 13.71
CA ASP A 73 -4.05 -5.92 15.03
C ASP A 73 -3.44 -7.33 14.95
N GLN A 74 -3.67 -8.04 13.84
CA GLN A 74 -3.17 -9.39 13.58
C GLN A 74 -1.93 -9.41 12.68
N LEU A 75 -1.49 -8.25 12.17
CA LEU A 75 -0.36 -8.14 11.25
C LEU A 75 0.92 -8.79 11.81
N PRO A 76 1.37 -8.53 13.06
CA PRO A 76 2.57 -9.17 13.58
C PRO A 76 2.43 -10.69 13.68
N GLN A 77 1.26 -11.18 14.12
CA GLN A 77 1.05 -12.62 14.28
C GLN A 77 1.06 -13.34 12.92
N VAL A 78 0.36 -12.79 11.92
CA VAL A 78 0.34 -13.33 10.55
C VAL A 78 1.74 -13.31 9.95
N ALA A 79 2.46 -12.18 10.06
CA ALA A 79 3.82 -12.05 9.54
C ALA A 79 4.79 -13.02 10.21
N GLN A 80 4.64 -13.26 11.52
CA GLN A 80 5.45 -14.23 12.25
C GLN A 80 5.18 -15.67 11.81
N GLN A 81 3.90 -16.07 11.66
CA GLN A 81 3.56 -17.41 11.17
C GLN A 81 4.08 -17.63 9.74
N LEU A 82 3.94 -16.64 8.86
CA LEU A 82 4.50 -16.70 7.51
C LEU A 82 6.02 -16.89 7.49
N ARG A 83 6.73 -16.26 8.44
CA ARG A 83 8.19 -16.39 8.57
C ARG A 83 8.61 -17.75 9.13
N ASP A 84 7.98 -18.17 10.22
CA ASP A 84 8.47 -19.22 11.11
C ASP A 84 7.93 -20.62 10.73
N ALA A 85 6.73 -20.71 10.16
CA ALA A 85 6.15 -22.00 9.80
C ALA A 85 6.95 -22.68 8.68
N PRO A 86 7.39 -23.95 8.84
CA PRO A 86 8.24 -24.65 7.88
C PRO A 86 7.67 -24.77 6.47
N GLU A 87 6.35 -24.85 6.32
CA GLU A 87 5.66 -24.96 5.03
C GLU A 87 5.49 -23.61 4.31
N LEU A 88 5.68 -22.50 5.03
CA LEU A 88 5.53 -21.12 4.52
C LEU A 88 6.88 -20.46 4.28
N ARG A 89 7.74 -20.38 5.32
CA ARG A 89 9.10 -19.82 5.32
C ARG A 89 9.28 -18.60 4.41
N PHE A 90 8.54 -17.54 4.66
CA PHE A 90 8.77 -16.25 3.99
C PHE A 90 9.91 -15.51 4.72
N GLU A 91 11.16 -15.80 4.36
CA GLU A 91 12.30 -15.26 5.11
C GLU A 91 12.60 -13.79 4.81
N LEU A 92 12.14 -13.31 3.65
CA LEU A 92 12.44 -11.96 3.19
C LEU A 92 11.17 -11.10 3.16
N CYS A 93 11.18 -10.01 3.92
CA CYS A 93 10.31 -8.87 3.69
C CYS A 93 11.03 -7.86 2.78
N LEU A 94 10.44 -7.56 1.62
CA LEU A 94 11.02 -6.68 0.62
C LEU A 94 10.76 -5.19 0.91
N GLY A 95 10.33 -4.88 2.13
CA GLY A 95 9.96 -3.55 2.59
C GLY A 95 8.46 -3.38 2.76
N VAL A 96 8.05 -2.13 3.01
CA VAL A 96 6.66 -1.68 3.04
C VAL A 96 6.51 -0.49 2.12
N SER A 97 5.36 -0.38 1.47
CA SER A 97 5.00 0.80 0.67
C SER A 97 3.62 1.29 1.08
N GLY A 98 3.52 2.59 1.30
CA GLY A 98 2.25 3.27 1.56
C GLY A 98 1.44 3.53 0.28
N VAL A 99 0.13 3.47 0.40
CA VAL A 99 -0.82 3.96 -0.61
C VAL A 99 -1.93 4.71 0.11
N HIS A 100 -2.39 5.83 -0.46
CA HIS A 100 -3.51 6.60 0.07
C HIS A 100 -4.68 6.56 -0.90
N TYR A 101 -5.83 6.03 -0.46
CA TYR A 101 -7.12 5.97 -1.15
C TYR A 101 -8.16 6.83 -0.41
N PRO A 102 -8.27 8.14 -0.72
CA PRO A 102 -9.21 9.04 -0.04
C PRO A 102 -10.68 8.61 -0.12
N GLU A 103 -11.03 7.82 -1.14
CA GLU A 103 -12.37 7.29 -1.36
C GLU A 103 -12.71 6.06 -0.50
N ASP A 104 -11.72 5.37 0.09
CA ASP A 104 -11.92 4.18 0.94
C ASP A 104 -12.12 4.58 2.41
N GLN A 105 -13.29 5.16 2.70
CA GLN A 105 -13.60 5.77 3.99
C GLN A 105 -13.40 4.80 5.17
N GLY A 106 -12.64 5.25 6.17
CA GLY A 106 -12.26 4.47 7.35
C GLY A 106 -11.09 3.49 7.11
N ARG A 107 -10.49 3.50 5.92
CA ARG A 107 -9.40 2.62 5.49
C ARG A 107 -8.41 3.34 4.58
N GLU A 108 -8.35 4.67 4.64
CA GLU A 108 -7.72 5.49 3.59
C GLU A 108 -6.23 5.19 3.39
N LEU A 109 -5.52 4.79 4.45
CA LEU A 109 -4.08 4.55 4.44
C LEU A 109 -3.78 3.05 4.37
N HIS A 110 -3.14 2.61 3.29
CA HIS A 110 -2.74 1.22 3.09
C HIS A 110 -1.23 1.05 3.20
N ALA A 111 -0.79 0.02 3.89
CA ALA A 111 0.59 -0.45 3.94
C ALA A 111 0.69 -1.83 3.27
N VAL A 112 1.50 -1.92 2.21
CA VAL A 112 1.69 -3.14 1.42
C VAL A 112 3.07 -3.73 1.69
N TYR A 113 3.12 -5.00 2.07
CA TYR A 113 4.34 -5.74 2.40
C TYR A 113 4.54 -6.91 1.44
N PRO A 114 5.41 -6.78 0.43
CA PRO A 114 5.80 -7.92 -0.40
C PRO A 114 6.73 -8.86 0.36
N LEU A 115 6.37 -10.13 0.41
CA LEU A 115 7.15 -11.18 1.06
C LEU A 115 7.66 -12.21 0.04
N LYS A 116 8.86 -12.72 0.28
CA LYS A 116 9.49 -13.75 -0.54
C LYS A 116 9.96 -14.91 0.34
N SER A 117 9.52 -16.12 -0.03
CA SER A 117 10.14 -17.36 0.42
C SER A 117 11.22 -17.76 -0.58
N ILE A 118 12.46 -17.85 -0.12
CA ILE A 118 13.57 -18.43 -0.87
C ILE A 118 13.49 -19.95 -0.80
N THR A 119 13.19 -20.52 0.37
CA THR A 119 13.08 -21.98 0.54
C THR A 119 12.08 -22.60 -0.43
N HIS A 120 10.89 -22.00 -0.55
CA HIS A 120 9.81 -22.54 -1.39
C HIS A 120 9.70 -21.84 -2.75
N ASN A 121 10.54 -20.84 -3.02
CA ASN A 121 10.48 -19.98 -4.20
C ASN A 121 9.10 -19.30 -4.44
N ARG A 122 8.39 -18.93 -3.38
CA ARG A 122 7.04 -18.33 -3.42
C ARG A 122 7.06 -16.83 -3.14
N ARG A 123 6.08 -16.08 -3.66
CA ARG A 123 5.89 -14.63 -3.41
C ARG A 123 4.43 -14.36 -3.07
N ILE A 124 4.22 -13.52 -2.07
CA ILE A 124 2.89 -13.03 -1.68
C ILE A 124 3.00 -11.56 -1.25
N ARG A 125 1.86 -10.91 -1.06
CA ARG A 125 1.76 -9.61 -0.41
C ARG A 125 0.83 -9.68 0.80
N LEU A 126 1.20 -8.96 1.85
CA LEU A 126 0.26 -8.55 2.88
C LEU A 126 -0.15 -7.12 2.59
N GLU A 127 -1.42 -6.80 2.81
CA GLU A 127 -1.93 -5.45 2.73
C GLU A 127 -2.75 -5.14 3.97
N VAL A 128 -2.46 -4.02 4.62
CA VAL A 128 -3.12 -3.60 5.85
C VAL A 128 -3.60 -2.18 5.68
N ALA A 129 -4.84 -1.91 6.09
CA ALA A 129 -5.40 -0.57 6.05
C ALA A 129 -5.53 0.02 7.44
N ALA A 130 -5.41 1.34 7.54
CA ALA A 130 -5.70 2.13 8.72
C ALA A 130 -6.51 3.38 8.31
N PRO A 131 -7.43 3.84 9.17
CA PRO A 131 -8.16 5.08 8.94
C PRO A 131 -7.25 6.29 9.09
N ASP A 132 -7.52 7.35 8.34
CA ASP A 132 -6.79 8.62 8.45
C ASP A 132 -6.90 9.25 9.86
N ALA A 133 -8.04 9.05 10.52
CA ALA A 133 -8.31 9.55 11.87
C ALA A 133 -7.54 8.80 12.97
N ASP A 134 -7.08 7.58 12.70
CA ASP A 134 -6.30 6.74 13.62
C ASP A 134 -5.26 5.94 12.81
N PRO A 135 -4.19 6.61 12.32
CA PRO A 135 -3.28 6.10 11.31
C PRO A 135 -2.23 5.13 11.89
N HIS A 136 -2.62 4.31 12.85
CA HIS A 136 -1.76 3.37 13.57
C HIS A 136 -1.80 1.97 12.94
N ILE A 137 -0.61 1.39 12.72
CA ILE A 137 -0.39 0.00 12.30
C ILE A 137 0.77 -0.58 13.13
N PRO A 138 0.68 -1.81 13.67
CA PRO A 138 1.81 -2.43 14.34
C PRO A 138 3.04 -2.61 13.42
N SER A 139 4.22 -2.27 13.93
CA SER A 139 5.49 -2.43 13.22
C SER A 139 5.84 -3.91 13.00
N LEU A 140 6.44 -4.22 11.84
CA LEU A 140 7.03 -5.53 11.57
C LEU A 140 8.53 -5.60 11.89
N PHE A 141 9.14 -4.52 12.40
CA PHE A 141 10.58 -4.44 12.66
C PHE A 141 11.11 -5.62 13.52
N SER A 142 10.36 -6.01 14.56
CA SER A 142 10.74 -7.11 15.45
C SER A 142 10.76 -8.48 14.76
N ILE A 143 10.04 -8.62 13.64
CA ILE A 143 9.93 -9.85 12.85
C ILE A 143 10.89 -9.79 11.65
N TYR A 144 10.91 -8.66 10.95
CA TYR A 144 11.76 -8.37 9.81
C TYR A 144 12.52 -7.05 10.05
N PRO A 145 13.73 -7.09 10.60
CA PRO A 145 14.51 -5.86 10.85
C PRO A 145 14.79 -5.02 9.59
N THR A 146 14.64 -5.61 8.40
CA THR A 146 14.74 -4.91 7.11
C THR A 146 13.63 -3.90 6.87
N THR A 147 12.53 -3.92 7.64
CA THR A 147 11.44 -2.97 7.49
C THR A 147 11.74 -1.60 8.10
N ASP A 148 12.82 -1.43 8.88
CA ASP A 148 13.17 -0.17 9.58
C ASP A 148 13.04 1.05 8.66
N TRP A 149 13.85 1.08 7.60
CA TRP A 149 13.90 2.21 6.68
C TRP A 149 12.57 2.43 5.96
N HIS A 150 11.91 1.34 5.55
CA HIS A 150 10.68 1.40 4.75
C HIS A 150 9.47 1.87 5.58
N GLU A 151 9.39 1.46 6.84
CA GLU A 151 8.38 1.94 7.78
C GLU A 151 8.58 3.43 8.07
N ARG A 152 9.83 3.88 8.22
CA ARG A 152 10.14 5.31 8.37
C ARG A 152 9.82 6.12 7.12
N GLU A 153 10.15 5.62 5.93
CA GLU A 153 9.81 6.26 4.65
C GLU A 153 8.28 6.37 4.49
N THR A 154 7.56 5.29 4.81
CA THR A 154 6.10 5.27 4.73
C THR A 154 5.45 6.22 5.75
N TYR A 155 6.01 6.32 6.95
CA TYR A 155 5.62 7.34 7.92
C TYR A 155 5.85 8.77 7.39
N ASP A 156 7.03 9.03 6.82
CA ASP A 156 7.38 10.37 6.32
C ASP A 156 6.43 10.82 5.20
N PHE A 157 6.17 9.93 4.24
CA PHE A 157 5.40 10.23 3.04
C PHE A 157 3.89 10.10 3.16
N PHE A 158 3.40 9.21 4.02
CA PHE A 158 1.97 8.91 4.17
C PHE A 158 1.45 9.12 5.59
N GLY A 159 2.29 9.32 6.59
CA GLY A 159 1.85 9.58 7.97
C GLY A 159 1.30 8.37 8.69
N ILE A 160 1.60 7.15 8.22
CA ILE A 160 1.26 5.92 8.93
C ILE A 160 2.21 5.77 10.12
N ILE A 161 1.65 5.64 11.32
CA ILE A 161 2.40 5.49 12.57
C ILE A 161 2.59 4.00 12.83
N PHE A 162 3.86 3.55 12.83
CA PHE A 162 4.23 2.16 13.08
C PHE A 162 4.50 1.90 14.56
N ASP A 163 3.54 1.29 15.26
CA ASP A 163 3.63 1.06 16.70
C ASP A 163 4.69 0.01 17.03
N GLY A 164 5.57 0.33 17.98
CA GLY A 164 6.68 -0.54 18.37
C GLY A 164 7.94 -0.40 17.51
N HIS A 165 7.95 0.49 16.51
CA HIS A 165 9.15 0.79 15.74
C HIS A 165 10.21 1.51 16.61
N PRO A 166 11.51 1.11 16.56
CA PRO A 166 12.53 1.62 17.49
C PRO A 166 12.87 3.11 17.31
N SER A 167 12.75 3.65 16.09
CA SER A 167 13.11 5.04 15.78
C SER A 167 12.24 5.57 14.64
N LEU A 168 10.95 5.75 14.89
CA LEU A 168 10.04 6.31 13.88
C LEU A 168 10.21 7.82 13.78
N THR A 169 11.14 8.25 12.91
CA THR A 169 11.40 9.65 12.60
C THR A 169 11.44 9.85 11.09
N ARG A 170 11.22 11.11 10.65
CA ARG A 170 11.40 11.51 9.25
C ARG A 170 12.78 11.11 8.72
N ILE A 171 12.86 10.93 7.42
CA ILE A 171 14.02 10.33 6.78
C ILE A 171 14.34 10.90 5.40
N GLU A 172 13.32 11.29 4.64
CA GLU A 172 13.45 11.90 3.32
C GLU A 172 13.16 13.41 3.38
N MET A 173 12.16 13.81 4.17
CA MET A 173 11.74 15.20 4.30
C MET A 173 12.56 15.93 5.36
N PRO A 174 12.78 17.26 5.21
CA PRO A 174 13.36 18.08 6.26
C PRO A 174 12.62 17.94 7.60
N ASP A 175 13.34 18.06 8.71
CA ASP A 175 12.78 17.87 10.06
C ASP A 175 11.61 18.82 10.38
N ASP A 176 11.59 20.00 9.76
CA ASP A 176 10.55 21.03 9.93
C ASP A 176 9.40 20.92 8.92
N TRP A 177 9.40 19.89 8.08
CA TRP A 177 8.36 19.70 7.07
C TRP A 177 6.99 19.43 7.72
N GLN A 178 5.96 20.07 7.20
CA GLN A 178 4.58 19.89 7.66
C GLN A 178 3.79 19.07 6.64
N GLY A 179 3.16 17.99 7.11
CA GLY A 179 2.38 17.07 6.30
C GLY A 179 3.18 15.93 5.66
N HIS A 180 2.53 15.26 4.70
CA HIS A 180 2.92 13.97 4.13
C HIS A 180 2.75 13.99 2.60
N PRO A 181 3.83 14.21 1.84
CA PRO A 181 3.71 14.69 0.46
C PRO A 181 3.21 13.68 -0.57
N GLN A 182 3.18 12.37 -0.26
CA GLN A 182 2.64 11.35 -1.18
C GLN A 182 1.14 11.08 -0.98
N ARG A 183 0.52 11.74 0.01
CA ARG A 183 -0.94 11.69 0.17
C ARG A 183 -1.63 12.44 -0.98
N LYS A 184 -2.77 11.92 -1.45
CA LYS A 184 -3.50 12.48 -2.60
C LYS A 184 -4.20 13.81 -2.33
N ASP A 185 -4.46 14.12 -1.06
CA ASP A 185 -4.98 15.41 -0.58
C ASP A 185 -3.87 16.44 -0.32
N TYR A 186 -2.60 16.03 -0.35
CA TYR A 186 -1.48 16.96 -0.21
C TYR A 186 -1.35 17.82 -1.48
N PRO A 187 -1.34 19.16 -1.37
CA PRO A 187 -1.22 20.02 -2.53
C PRO A 187 0.14 19.80 -3.20
N LEU A 188 0.13 19.57 -4.50
CA LEU A 188 1.36 19.57 -5.31
C LEU A 188 1.93 20.99 -5.31
N GLY A 189 2.80 21.25 -4.33
CA GLY A 189 3.54 22.50 -4.24
C GLY A 189 4.45 22.66 -5.45
N GLY A 190 4.50 23.87 -5.97
CA GLY A 190 5.44 24.25 -7.01
C GLY A 190 5.67 25.74 -6.96
N ILE A 191 6.90 26.16 -6.64
CA ILE A 191 7.29 27.54 -6.94
C ILE A 191 7.48 27.57 -8.46
N PRO A 192 6.79 28.46 -9.20
CA PRO A 192 7.04 28.60 -10.62
C PRO A 192 8.52 28.94 -10.80
N VAL A 193 9.21 28.19 -11.68
CA VAL A 193 10.62 28.47 -11.97
C VAL A 193 10.69 29.90 -12.50
N GLN A 194 11.22 30.80 -11.67
CA GLN A 194 11.36 32.20 -12.03
C GLN A 194 12.57 32.33 -12.94
N TYR A 195 12.38 32.07 -14.24
CA TYR A 195 13.26 32.69 -15.22
C TYR A 195 12.95 34.19 -15.23
N LYS A 196 13.98 35.06 -15.30
CA LYS A 196 13.77 36.51 -15.49
C LYS A 196 12.83 36.73 -16.68
N GLY A 197 11.63 37.23 -16.40
CA GLY A 197 10.64 37.59 -17.42
C GLY A 197 9.71 36.47 -17.89
N ALA A 198 9.73 35.26 -17.30
CA ALA A 198 8.77 34.21 -17.63
C ALA A 198 7.79 33.96 -16.47
N GLN A 199 6.49 34.14 -16.73
CA GLN A 199 5.42 33.58 -15.90
C GLN A 199 5.17 32.14 -16.37
N ILE A 200 5.53 31.16 -15.55
CA ILE A 200 5.09 29.77 -15.74
C ILE A 200 3.88 29.58 -14.82
N PRO A 201 2.67 29.35 -15.36
CA PRO A 201 1.52 29.05 -14.52
C PRO A 201 1.77 27.78 -13.68
N PRO A 202 1.18 27.67 -12.48
CA PRO A 202 1.19 26.42 -11.72
C PRO A 202 0.56 25.28 -12.55
N PRO A 203 0.88 23.99 -12.28
CA PRO A 203 0.55 22.87 -13.16
C PRO A 203 -0.94 22.74 -13.54
N ASP A 204 -1.81 23.17 -12.64
CA ASP A 204 -3.27 23.30 -12.76
C ASP A 204 -3.72 24.43 -13.71
N GLU A 205 -2.85 25.41 -13.99
CA GLU A 205 -3.11 26.57 -14.87
C GLU A 205 -2.26 26.55 -16.16
N ARG A 206 -1.40 25.56 -16.36
CA ARG A 206 -0.56 25.47 -17.58
C ARG A 206 -1.43 25.18 -18.80
N ARG A 207 -1.15 25.89 -19.90
CA ARG A 207 -1.70 25.55 -21.22
C ARG A 207 -1.35 24.09 -21.56
N ALA A 208 -2.36 23.24 -21.59
CA ALA A 208 -2.26 21.95 -22.27
C ALA A 208 -2.01 22.23 -23.76
N TYR A 209 -0.95 21.64 -24.31
CA TYR A 209 -0.79 21.55 -25.76
C TYR A 209 -1.73 20.43 -26.23
N ASN A 210 -2.75 20.79 -27.00
CA ASN A 210 -3.60 19.85 -27.72
C ASN A 210 -2.90 19.35 -28.98
#